data_AF-A0A7K0GNT2-F1
#
_entry.id   AF-A0A7K0GNT2-F1
#
_cell.length_a   1.000
_cell.length_b   1.000
_cell.length_c   1.000
_cell.angle_alpha   90.00
_cell.angle_beta   90.00
_cell.angle_gamma   90.00
#
_symmetry.space_group_name_H-M   'P 1'
#
loop_
_entity.id
_entity.type
_entity.pdbx_description
1 polymer ?
#
loop_
_entity_poly.entity_id
_entity_poly.type
_entity_poly.pdbx_seq_one_letter_code
_entity_poly.pdbx_strand_id
1 'polypeptide(L)' 'FAVVALGDSSYDTFCLAGKSVHSQLENLGAQSISDCFSIDVLETPVPEDAAEAWFNDHIDQF' A
#
# COMPACT_ATOMS: atom_id res chain seq x y z
N PHE A 1 2.72 -1.76 11.54
CA PHE A 1 1.74 -1.05 10.70
C PHE A 1 1.90 -1.54 9.27
N ALA A 2 0.88 -1.38 8.44
CA ALA A 2 1.00 -1.62 7.01
C ALA A 2 0.27 -0.50 6.26
N VAL A 3 0.68 -0.22 5.04
CA VAL A 3 0.09 0.83 4.21
C VAL A 3 -0.28 0.24 2.86
N VAL A 4 -1.55 0.37 2.50
CA VAL A 4 -2.07 0.07 1.16
C VAL A 4 -2.40 1.39 0.48
N ALA A 5 -1.72 1.65 -0.63
CA ALA A 5 -1.82 2.86 -1.41
C ALA A 5 -2.57 2.55 -2.70
N LEU A 6 -3.61 3.33 -3.01
CA LEU A 6 -4.31 3.28 -4.27
C LEU A 6 -3.86 4.46 -5.12
N GLY A 7 -3.60 4.21 -6.40
CA GLY A 7 -3.20 5.25 -7.34
C GLY A 7 -3.44 4.83 -8.77
N ASP A 8 -3.19 5.78 -9.67
CA ASP A 8 -3.25 5.60 -11.11
C ASP A 8 -1.84 5.87 -11.65
N SER A 9 -1.23 4.87 -12.31
CA SER A 9 0.15 4.95 -12.79
C SER A 9 0.35 5.90 -13.98
N SER A 10 -0.72 6.40 -14.60
CA SER A 10 -0.63 7.44 -15.63
C SER A 10 -0.25 8.81 -15.07
N TYR A 11 -0.33 8.99 -13.75
CA TYR A 11 0.13 10.19 -13.06
C TYR A 11 1.56 10.01 -12.54
N ASP A 12 2.38 11.05 -12.67
CA ASP A 12 3.77 11.09 -12.16
C ASP A 12 3.86 10.86 -10.64
N THR A 13 2.76 11.06 -9.90
CA THR A 13 2.65 10.94 -8.45
C THR A 13 2.05 9.60 -8.00
N PHE A 14 2.25 8.53 -8.78
CA PHE A 14 1.72 7.20 -8.50
C PHE A 14 1.98 6.73 -7.06
N CYS A 15 0.88 6.56 -6.31
CA CYS A 15 0.84 6.15 -4.90
C CYS A 15 1.68 7.02 -3.94
N LEU A 16 1.99 8.28 -4.30
CA LEU A 16 2.89 9.14 -3.53
C LEU A 16 2.38 9.40 -2.11
N ALA A 17 1.07 9.57 -1.91
CA ALA A 17 0.48 9.79 -0.59
C ALA A 17 0.74 8.60 0.35
N GLY A 18 0.49 7.37 -0.11
CA GLY A 18 0.74 6.17 0.68
C GLY A 18 2.22 5.95 0.96
N LYS A 19 3.10 6.15 -0.04
CA LYS A 19 4.55 6.12 0.15
C LYS A 19 5.02 7.14 1.19
N SER A 20 4.48 8.36 1.14
CA SER A 20 4.81 9.41 2.10
C SER A 20 4.35 9.05 3.53
N VAL A 21 3.15 8.49 3.69
CA VAL A 21 2.66 8.04 5.00
C VAL A 21 3.50 6.91 5.55
N HIS A 22 3.84 5.91 4.73
CA HIS A 22 4.71 4.80 5.12
C HIS A 22 6.06 5.31 5.64
N SER A 23 6.76 6.14 4.85
CA SER A 23 8.04 6.72 5.28
C SER A 23 7.92 7.60 6.53
N GLN A 24 6.81 8.34 6.69
CA GLN A 24 6.57 9.13 7.90
C GLN A 24 6.39 8.24 9.14
N LEU A 25 5.66 7.13 9.02
CA LEU A 25 5.47 6.20 10.12
C LEU A 25 6.77 5.50 10.52
N GLU A 26 7.60 5.11 9.55
CA GLU A 26 8.96 4.60 9.81
C GLU A 26 9.83 5.62 10.53
N ASN A 27 9.82 6.88 10.07
CA ASN A 27 10.58 7.97 10.69
C ASN A 27 10.12 8.27 12.13
N LEU A 28 8.86 8.01 12.45
CA LEU A 28 8.31 8.13 13.81
C LEU A 28 8.62 6.92 14.71
N GLY A 29 9.32 5.92 14.20
CA GLY A 29 9.73 4.72 14.93
C GLY A 29 8.67 3.62 14.98
N ALA A 30 7.64 3.69 14.14
CA ALA A 30 6.68 2.61 14.02
C ALA A 30 7.32 1.42 13.28
N GLN A 31 6.98 0.19 13.67
CA GLN A 31 7.46 -1.01 12.99
C GLN A 31 6.53 -1.38 11.85
N SER A 32 7.04 -1.43 10.63
CA SER A 32 6.27 -1.88 9.48
C SER A 32 6.19 -3.41 9.45
N ILE A 33 5.02 -3.94 9.09
CA ILE A 33 4.76 -5.37 8.86
C ILE A 33 5.18 -5.75 7.44
N SER A 34 5.05 -4.81 6.50
CA SER A 34 5.35 -5.00 5.08
C SER A 34 5.88 -3.72 4.44
N ASP A 35 6.33 -3.81 3.19
CA ASP A 35 6.47 -2.62 2.36
C ASP A 35 5.10 -1.99 2.03
N CYS A 36 5.11 -0.76 1.53
CA CYS A 36 3.90 -0.06 1.07
C CYS A 36 3.33 -0.75 -0.17
N PHE A 37 2.19 -1.41 -0.03
CA PHE A 37 1.52 -2.08 -1.13
C PHE A 37 0.83 -1.05 -2.03
N SER A 38 1.21 -0.99 -3.31
CA SER A 38 0.68 -0.03 -4.28
C SER A 38 -0.25 -0.72 -5.26
N ILE A 39 -1.49 -0.27 -5.36
CA ILE A 39 -2.51 -0.79 -6.27
C ILE A 39 -2.71 0.23 -7.38
N ASP A 40 -2.47 -0.21 -8.61
CA ASP A 40 -2.79 0.57 -9.81
C ASP A 40 -4.22 0.27 -10.28
N VAL A 41 -5.07 1.28 -10.23
CA VAL A 41 -6.48 1.18 -10.66
C VAL A 41 -6.63 1.01 -12.17
N LEU A 42 -5.59 1.30 -12.96
CA LEU A 42 -5.60 1.05 -14.40
C LEU A 42 -5.38 -0.43 -14.74
N GLU A 43 -4.55 -1.13 -13.97
CA GLU A 43 -4.27 -2.56 -14.15
C GLU A 43 -5.23 -3.43 -13.34
N THR A 44 -5.74 -2.90 -12.22
CA THR A 44 -6.59 -3.62 -11.27
C THR A 44 -8.00 -3.01 -11.27
N PRO A 45 -8.96 -3.56 -12.03
CA PRO A 45 -10.30 -2.99 -12.16
C PRO A 45 -11.11 -3.04 -10.85
N VAL A 46 -10.77 -3.96 -9.93
CA VAL A 46 -11.36 -4.06 -8.59
C VAL A 46 -10.22 -4.01 -7.57
N PRO A 47 -9.83 -2.82 -7.09
CA PRO A 47 -8.70 -2.67 -6.18
C PRO A 47 -8.92 -3.39 -4.83
N GLU A 48 -10.16 -3.60 -4.42
CA GLU A 48 -10.52 -4.36 -3.22
C GLU A 48 -10.05 -5.82 -3.31
N ASP A 49 -10.13 -6.45 -4.47
CA ASP A 49 -9.70 -7.85 -4.65
C ASP A 49 -8.17 -7.96 -4.47
N ALA A 50 -7.41 -7.01 -4.99
CA ALA A 50 -5.96 -6.94 -4.80
C ALA A 50 -5.59 -6.66 -3.34
N ALA A 51 -6.36 -5.79 -2.66
CA ALA A 51 -6.16 -5.50 -1.25
C ALA A 51 -6.50 -6.72 -0.36
N GLU A 52 -7.57 -7.46 -0.68
CA GLU A 52 -7.96 -8.68 0.04
C GLU A 52 -6.91 -9.79 -0.14
N ALA A 53 -6.44 -10.01 -1.37
CA ALA A 53 -5.38 -10.98 -1.65
C ALA A 53 -4.11 -10.64 -0.87
N TRP A 54 -3.68 -9.37 -0.92
CA TRP A 54 -2.54 -8.90 -0.14
C TRP A 54 -2.75 -9.08 1.36
N PHE A 55 -3.94 -8.77 1.89
CA PHE A 55 -4.25 -8.93 3.30
C PHE A 55 -4.16 -10.39 3.74
N ASN A 56 -4.75 -11.32 2.98
CA ASN A 56 -4.70 -12.75 3.29
C ASN A 56 -3.27 -13.30 3.31
N ASP A 57 -2.37 -12.79 2.47
CA ASP A 57 -0.95 -13.19 2.46
C ASP A 57 -0.16 -12.66 3.68
N HIS A 58 -0.64 -11.61 4.34
CA HIS A 58 0.06 -10.94 5.45
C HIS A 58 -0.66 -11.06 6.79
N ILE A 59 -1.81 -11.74 6.83
CA ILE A 59 -2.68 -11.82 8.01
C ILE A 59 -1.97 -12.43 9.24
N ASP A 60 -1.06 -13.38 9.01
CA ASP A 60 -0.29 -14.05 10.07
C ASP A 60 0.74 -13.14 10.76
N GLN A 61 0.99 -11.95 10.21
CA GLN A 61 1.98 -10.99 10.71
C GLN A 61 1.35 -9.85 11.55
N PHE A 62 0.02 -9.82 11.66
CA PHE A 62 -0.75 -8.88 12.50
C PHE A 62 -0.99 -9.43 13.91
#